data_AF-A0A1D9BHJ1-F1
#
_entry.id   AF-A0A1D9BHJ1-F1
#
_cell.length_a   1.000
_cell.length_b   1.000
_cell.length_c   1.000
_cell.angle_alpha   90.00
_cell.angle_beta   90.00
_cell.angle_gamma   90.00
#
_symmetry.space_group_name_H-M   'P 1'
#
loop_
_entity.id
_entity.type
_entity.pdbx_description
1 polymer ?
#
loop_
_entity_poly.entity_id
_entity_poly.type
_entity_poly.pdbx_seq_one_letter_code
_entity_poly.pdbx_strand_id
1 'polypeptide(L)' 'MTDAKPAAPIQPGPQACPKCGAPPDVRKAGANRVWVQCAKFGANGNCNVICSPQPTRKEAVAVWNRLK' A
#
# COMPACT_ATOMS: atom_id res chain seq x y z
N MET A 1 -9.48 -23.59 -7.15
CA MET A 1 -10.12 -22.58 -6.29
C MET A 1 -8.99 -21.68 -5.83
N THR A 2 -8.94 -20.46 -6.35
CA THR A 2 -7.71 -19.64 -6.44
C THR A 2 -7.21 -19.21 -5.05
N ASP A 3 -5.95 -19.56 -4.82
CA ASP A 3 -5.22 -19.52 -3.56
C ASP A 3 -5.13 -18.11 -2.95
N ALA A 4 -5.47 -18.04 -1.66
CA ALA A 4 -5.37 -16.86 -0.82
C ALA A 4 -3.88 -16.54 -0.56
N LYS A 5 -3.36 -15.52 -1.26
CA LYS A 5 -2.00 -15.00 -1.04
C LYS A 5 -1.80 -14.63 0.44
N PRO A 6 -0.95 -15.36 1.19
CA PRO A 6 -0.87 -15.25 2.64
C PRO A 6 -0.26 -13.91 3.06
N ALA A 7 -0.92 -13.27 4.02
CA ALA A 7 -0.51 -12.06 4.69
C ALA A 7 0.86 -12.28 5.38
N ALA A 8 1.87 -11.57 4.88
CA ALA A 8 3.20 -11.53 5.48
C ALA A 8 3.19 -10.79 6.85
N PRO A 9 4.16 -11.05 7.72
CA PRO A 9 4.02 -11.13 9.18
C PRO A 9 4.00 -9.76 9.89
N ILE A 10 3.31 -9.75 11.03
CA ILE A 10 3.40 -8.93 12.26
C ILE A 10 4.51 -7.86 12.31
N GLN A 11 4.49 -6.91 11.38
CA GLN A 11 4.96 -5.54 11.54
C GLN A 11 3.70 -4.68 11.40
N PRO A 12 3.58 -3.47 11.98
CA PRO A 12 2.41 -2.63 11.73
C PRO A 12 2.36 -2.33 10.23
N GLY A 13 1.60 -3.16 9.53
CA GLY A 13 1.52 -3.17 8.08
C GLY A 13 0.78 -1.93 7.60
N PRO A 14 0.84 -1.64 6.31
CA PRO A 14 -0.07 -0.67 5.74
C PRO A 14 -1.52 -1.10 6.04
N GLN A 15 -2.34 -0.16 6.48
CA GLN A 15 -3.76 -0.39 6.73
C GLN A 15 -4.53 -0.53 5.41
N ALA A 16 -5.79 -0.96 5.49
CA ALA A 16 -6.66 -0.99 4.31
C ALA A 16 -6.82 0.41 3.69
N CYS A 17 -7.07 0.46 2.38
CA CYS A 17 -7.29 1.70 1.66
C CYS A 17 -8.38 2.55 2.34
N PRO A 18 -8.11 3.83 2.66
CA PRO A 18 -9.07 4.68 3.37
C PRO A 18 -10.32 4.98 2.54
N LYS A 19 -10.25 4.89 1.21
CA LYS A 19 -11.38 5.15 0.29
C LYS A 19 -12.30 3.95 0.08
N CYS A 20 -11.76 2.74 -0.05
CA CYS A 20 -12.55 1.58 -0.51
C CYS A 20 -12.35 0.33 0.33
N GLY A 21 -11.51 0.37 1.37
CA GLY A 21 -11.22 -0.78 2.23
C GLY A 21 -10.43 -1.90 1.55
N ALA A 22 -10.01 -1.73 0.31
CA ALA A 22 -9.17 -2.70 -0.39
C ALA A 22 -7.82 -2.92 0.31
N PRO A 23 -7.19 -4.09 0.12
CA PRO A 23 -5.85 -4.31 0.63
C PRO A 23 -4.86 -3.29 0.06
N PRO A 24 -3.85 -2.87 0.84
CA PRO A 24 -2.77 -2.02 0.36
C PRO A 24 -1.75 -2.83 -0.44
N ASP A 25 -1.10 -2.19 -1.41
CA ASP A 25 0.02 -2.72 -2.18
C ASP A 25 1.24 -1.82 -2.01
N VAL A 26 2.36 -2.38 -1.57
CA VAL A 26 3.61 -1.63 -1.38
C VAL A 26 4.44 -1.76 -2.64
N ARG A 27 4.60 -0.65 -3.37
CA ARG A 27 5.45 -0.56 -4.56
C ARG A 27 6.79 0.02 -4.19
N LYS A 28 7.83 -0.44 -4.87
CA LYS A 28 9.17 0.15 -4.85
C LYS A 28 9.62 0.37 -6.29
N ALA A 29 10.15 1.55 -6.58
CA ALA A 29 10.86 1.83 -7.83
C ALA A 29 12.25 2.41 -7.51
N GLY A 30 13.28 1.84 -8.13
CA GLY A 30 14.66 2.21 -7.85
C GLY A 30 15.08 1.95 -6.40
N ALA A 31 16.16 2.59 -5.96
CA ALA A 31 16.72 2.40 -4.62
C ALA A 31 15.90 3.10 -3.52
N ASN A 32 15.43 4.33 -3.79
CA ASN A 32 14.94 5.26 -2.77
C ASN A 32 13.50 5.75 -3.01
N ARG A 33 12.67 5.02 -3.77
CA ARG A 33 11.25 5.37 -3.93
C ARG A 33 10.39 4.16 -3.59
N VAL A 34 9.72 4.23 -2.44
CA VAL A 34 8.77 3.24 -1.96
C VAL A 34 7.45 3.94 -1.66
N TRP A 35 6.33 3.45 -2.17
CA TRP A 35 5.02 3.99 -1.85
C TRP A 35 4.02 2.87 -1.61
N VAL A 36 2.90 3.20 -1.00
CA VAL A 36 1.76 2.31 -0.81
C VAL A 36 0.62 2.85 -1.65
N GLN A 37 -0.05 1.95 -2.36
CA GLN A 37 -1.21 2.25 -3.19
C GLN A 37 -2.34 1.26 -2.92
N CYS A 38 -3.55 1.62 -3.35
CA CYS A 38 -4.68 0.70 -3.32
C CYS A 38 -4.41 -0.52 -4.23
N ALA A 39 -4.40 -1.75 -3.70
CA ALA A 39 -4.11 -2.95 -4.49
C ALA A 39 -5.20 -3.26 -5.53
N LYS A 40 -6.42 -2.81 -5.27
CA LYS A 40 -7.57 -3.09 -6.14
C LYS A 40 -7.53 -2.24 -7.41
N PHE A 41 -7.13 -0.97 -7.31
CA PHE A 41 -7.22 -0.07 -8.44
C PHE A 41 -6.14 1.02 -8.55
N GLY A 42 -5.05 0.94 -7.80
CA GLY A 42 -3.95 1.91 -7.86
C GLY A 42 -3.28 2.04 -9.24
N ALA A 43 -3.63 1.17 -10.20
CA ALA A 43 -3.19 1.23 -11.59
C ALA A 43 -4.30 1.59 -12.61
N ASN A 44 -5.60 1.42 -12.31
CA ASN A 44 -6.68 1.44 -13.32
C ASN A 44 -8.05 2.01 -12.87
N GLY A 45 -8.17 2.73 -11.74
CA GLY A 45 -9.32 3.64 -11.47
C GLY A 45 -10.36 3.28 -10.38
N ASN A 46 -11.17 4.26 -9.99
CA ASN A 46 -12.05 4.38 -8.79
C ASN A 46 -11.34 4.49 -7.42
N CYS A 47 -10.23 3.78 -7.14
CA CYS A 47 -9.34 4.09 -5.99
C CYS A 47 -7.92 4.47 -6.43
N ASN A 48 -7.70 5.72 -6.83
CA ASN A 48 -6.36 6.26 -7.10
C ASN A 48 -5.63 6.72 -5.81
N VAL A 49 -5.95 6.12 -4.65
CA VAL A 49 -5.26 6.48 -3.39
C VAL A 49 -3.88 5.88 -3.42
N ILE A 50 -2.89 6.77 -3.46
CA ILE A 50 -1.47 6.47 -3.48
C ILE A 50 -0.81 7.41 -2.47
N CYS A 51 -0.01 6.89 -1.54
CA CYS A 51 0.76 7.76 -0.66
C CYS A 51 1.96 8.36 -1.39
N SER A 52 2.50 9.44 -0.85
CA SER A 52 3.75 10.01 -1.38
C SER A 52 4.88 8.97 -1.35
N PRO A 53 5.74 8.88 -2.38
CA PRO A 53 6.93 8.05 -2.34
C PRO A 53 7.87 8.47 -1.21
N GLN A 54 8.40 7.49 -0.49
CA GLN A 54 9.32 7.63 0.64
C GLN A 54 10.61 6.85 0.37
N PRO A 55 11.73 7.22 1.01
CA PRO A 55 12.99 6.49 0.82
C PRO A 55 12.95 5.08 1.42
N THR A 56 12.13 4.85 2.44
CA THR A 56 12.01 3.56 3.11
C THR A 56 10.59 3.00 3.10
N ARG A 57 10.48 1.66 3.17
CA ARG A 57 9.19 0.97 3.34
C ARG A 57 8.46 1.40 4.61
N LYS A 58 9.20 1.59 5.69
CA LYS A 58 8.62 1.96 7.00
C LYS A 58 7.95 3.33 6.94
N GLU A 59 8.60 4.31 6.32
CA GLU A 59 8.01 5.65 6.12
C GLU A 59 6.83 5.60 5.16
N ALA A 60 6.93 4.87 4.04
CA ALA A 60 5.83 4.72 3.09
C ALA A 60 4.56 4.18 3.79
N VAL A 61 4.73 3.17 4.64
CA VAL A 61 3.65 2.60 5.45
C VAL A 61 3.14 3.60 6.51
N ALA A 62 4.03 4.34 7.17
CA ALA A 62 3.62 5.36 8.14
C ALA A 62 2.81 6.49 7.49
N VAL A 63 3.22 6.98 6.32
CA VAL A 63 2.50 7.99 5.55
C VAL A 63 1.15 7.45 5.09
N TRP A 64 1.10 6.20 4.61
CA TRP A 64 -0.15 5.56 4.22
C TRP A 64 -1.14 5.41 5.37
N ASN A 65 -0.67 5.01 6.54
CA ASN A 65 -1.52 4.86 7.72
C ASN A 65 -2.05 6.21 8.24
N ARG A 66 -1.42 7.34 7.88
CA ARG A 66 -1.92 8.70 8.16
C ARG A 66 -2.98 9.19 7.18
N LEU A 67 -3.23 8.48 6.07
CA LEU A 67 -4.26 8.85 5.10
C LEU A 67 -5.68 8.43 5.53
N LYS A 68 -5.80 7.67 6.61
CA LYS A 68 -7.05 7.25 7.22
C LYS A 68 -7.48 8.27 8.27
#